data_AF-A0A442HMW2-F1
#
_entry.id   AF-A0A442HMW2-F1
#
_cell.length_a   1.000
_cell.length_b   1.000
_cell.length_c   1.000
_cell.angle_alpha   90.00
_cell.angle_beta   90.00
_cell.angle_gamma   90.00
#
_symmetry.space_group_name_H-M   'P 1'
#
loop_
_entity.id
_entity.type
_entity.pdbx_description
1 polymer ?
#
loop_
_entity_poly.entity_id
_entity_poly.type
_entity_poly.pdbx_seq_one_letter_code
_entity_poly.pdbx_strand_id
1 'polypeptide(L)'
;MDRDRADAPAFRRPHQPVEVAGADGPEPGVDPVGGADMAARNRIADLREWNRVRSYFAARVTTDYTSLFGGEAATSDRDALIAQWQDLLPGFDATQHLITNIIVEGAGNDRGRSPPLPRR
;
A
#
# COMPACT_ATOMS: atom_id res chain seq x y z
N MET A 1 14.21 -25.47 39.08
CA MET A 1 15.09 -25.73 37.92
C MET A 1 14.65 -27.05 37.31
N ASP A 2 14.33 -27.21 36.03
CA ASP A 2 14.60 -26.47 34.81
C ASP A 2 13.53 -26.93 33.80
N ARG A 3 12.89 -25.99 33.11
CA ARG A 3 12.01 -26.28 31.97
C ARG A 3 12.16 -25.11 31.00
N ASP A 4 13.24 -25.11 30.23
CA ASP A 4 13.33 -24.17 29.12
C ASP A 4 14.20 -24.69 27.97
N ARG A 5 13.52 -25.15 26.91
CA ARG A 5 13.86 -24.98 25.48
C ARG A 5 13.02 -25.97 24.67
N ALA A 6 11.86 -25.52 24.21
CA ALA A 6 11.26 -26.10 23.02
C ALA A 6 11.85 -25.36 21.82
N ASP A 7 12.45 -26.11 20.90
CA ASP A 7 12.93 -25.63 19.61
C ASP A 7 11.77 -25.02 18.82
N ALA A 8 11.88 -23.73 18.48
CA ALA A 8 11.00 -23.09 17.51
C ALA A 8 11.42 -23.53 16.09
N PRO A 9 10.49 -23.88 15.19
CA PRO A 9 10.85 -24.27 13.84
C PRO A 9 11.39 -23.06 13.08
N ALA A 10 12.59 -23.19 12.54
CA ALA A 10 13.20 -22.21 11.64
C ALA A 10 12.39 -22.12 10.35
N PHE A 11 11.53 -21.10 10.22
CA PHE A 11 10.89 -20.78 8.94
C PHE A 11 11.83 -19.94 8.08
N ARG A 12 12.83 -20.60 7.49
CA ARG A 12 13.63 -20.01 6.42
C ARG A 12 13.04 -20.49 5.10
N ARG A 13 12.17 -19.70 4.47
CA ARG A 13 11.83 -19.94 3.06
C ARG A 13 13.01 -19.52 2.18
N PRO A 14 13.41 -20.31 1.18
CA PRO A 14 14.35 -19.84 0.17
C PRO A 14 13.69 -18.71 -0.63
N HIS A 15 14.39 -17.58 -0.78
CA HIS A 15 14.04 -16.54 -1.74
C HIS A 15 14.04 -17.17 -3.14
N GLN A 16 12.85 -17.37 -3.71
CA GLN A 16 12.71 -17.58 -5.14
C GLN A 16 12.81 -16.19 -5.80
N PRO A 17 13.72 -15.96 -6.74
CA PRO A 17 13.71 -14.73 -7.53
C PRO A 17 12.42 -14.70 -8.34
N VAL A 18 11.66 -13.61 -8.23
CA VAL A 18 10.60 -13.32 -9.19
C VAL A 18 11.29 -12.77 -10.43
N GLU A 19 11.31 -13.54 -11.51
CA GLU A 19 11.82 -13.08 -12.80
C GLU A 19 10.78 -12.13 -13.40
N VAL A 20 11.07 -10.83 -13.39
CA VAL A 20 10.28 -9.82 -14.09
C VAL A 20 10.74 -9.80 -15.55
N ALA A 21 9.95 -10.40 -16.43
CA ALA A 21 10.18 -10.33 -17.87
C ALA A 21 9.95 -8.90 -18.37
N GLY A 22 10.96 -8.33 -19.03
CA GLY A 22 10.85 -7.15 -19.91
C GLY A 22 10.91 -5.79 -19.20
N ALA A 23 12.11 -5.36 -18.84
CA ALA A 23 12.36 -3.96 -18.51
C ALA A 23 12.54 -3.15 -19.81
N ASP A 24 11.43 -2.70 -20.40
CA ASP A 24 11.50 -1.51 -21.25
C ASP A 24 11.59 -0.29 -20.34
N GLY A 25 12.60 0.55 -20.58
CA GLY A 25 12.90 1.72 -19.75
C GLY A 25 11.72 2.70 -19.63
N PRO A 26 11.72 3.59 -18.62
CA PRO A 26 10.58 4.46 -18.39
C PRO A 26 10.37 5.42 -19.56
N GLU A 27 9.17 5.38 -20.14
CA GLU A 27 8.67 6.39 -21.08
C GLU A 27 8.63 7.77 -20.40
N PRO A 28 9.02 8.86 -21.11
CA PRO A 28 9.02 10.20 -20.54
C PRO A 28 7.58 10.70 -20.37
N GLY A 29 7.17 10.94 -19.12
CA GLY A 29 5.89 11.61 -18.82
C GLY A 29 5.09 11.08 -17.63
N VAL A 30 5.57 10.06 -16.91
CA VAL A 30 4.92 9.63 -15.65
C VAL A 30 5.31 10.59 -14.53
N ASP A 31 4.34 11.34 -14.03
CA ASP A 31 4.51 12.36 -13.01
C ASP A 31 4.95 11.71 -11.67
N PRO A 32 6.12 12.04 -11.09
CA PRO A 32 6.61 11.46 -9.83
C PRO A 32 5.77 11.81 -8.58
N VAL A 33 4.68 12.56 -8.73
CA VAL A 33 3.84 13.09 -7.64
C VAL A 33 3.11 11.99 -6.84
N GLY A 34 2.85 10.81 -7.42
CA GLY A 34 2.09 9.75 -6.74
C GLY A 34 2.78 9.11 -5.51
N GLY A 35 4.11 9.08 -5.46
CA GLY A 35 4.87 8.48 -4.35
C GLY A 35 4.92 9.35 -3.08
N ALA A 36 4.98 10.67 -3.26
CA ALA A 36 5.04 11.63 -2.15
C ALA A 36 3.71 11.69 -1.37
N ASP A 37 2.58 11.57 -2.07
CA ASP A 37 1.25 11.58 -1.45
C ASP A 37 0.99 10.36 -0.56
N MET A 38 1.52 9.19 -0.92
CA MET A 38 1.43 7.98 -0.10
C MET A 38 2.17 8.11 1.23
N ALA A 39 3.38 8.68 1.22
CA ALA A 39 4.14 8.92 2.44
C ALA A 39 3.46 9.96 3.35
N ALA A 40 2.90 11.02 2.76
CA ALA A 40 2.17 12.04 3.50
C ALA A 40 0.97 11.47 4.26
N ARG A 41 0.20 10.56 3.65
CA ARG A 41 -0.94 9.87 4.27
C ARG A 41 -0.56 9.12 5.55
N ASN A 42 0.57 8.41 5.56
CA ASN A 42 0.94 7.61 6.72
C ASN A 42 1.42 8.49 7.88
N ARG A 43 2.12 9.59 7.61
CA ARG A 43 2.49 10.57 8.65
C ARG A 43 1.26 11.20 9.30
N ILE A 44 0.25 11.58 8.53
CA ILE A 44 -0.97 12.16 9.12
C ILE A 44 -1.81 11.12 9.89
N ALA A 45 -1.68 9.82 9.56
CA ALA A 45 -2.23 8.74 10.38
C ALA A 45 -1.44 8.55 11.69
N ASP A 46 -0.10 8.64 11.65
CA ASP A 46 0.75 8.62 12.86
C ASP A 46 0.42 9.77 13.82
N LEU A 47 0.10 10.95 13.27
CA LEU A 47 -0.35 12.13 14.02
C LEU A 47 -1.84 12.08 14.41
N ARG A 48 -2.56 11.03 14.03
CA ARG A 48 -4.01 10.83 14.29
C ARG A 48 -4.88 11.98 13.75
N GLU A 49 -4.50 12.59 12.63
CA GLU A 49 -5.22 13.69 12.00
C GLU A 49 -6.36 13.16 11.09
N TRP A 50 -7.36 12.53 11.68
CA TRP A 50 -8.37 11.73 10.95
C TRP A 50 -9.13 12.47 9.84
N ASN A 51 -9.44 13.75 10.05
CA ASN A 51 -10.09 14.57 9.03
C ASN A 51 -9.21 14.74 7.79
N ARG A 52 -7.89 14.83 7.96
CA ARG A 52 -6.92 14.89 6.85
C ARG A 52 -6.71 13.50 6.24
N VAL A 53 -6.66 12.44 7.05
CA VAL A 53 -6.57 11.06 6.54
C VAL A 53 -7.71 10.77 5.56
N ARG A 54 -8.92 11.23 5.88
CA ARG A 54 -10.12 11.03 5.05
C ARG A 54 -9.98 11.55 3.62
N SER A 55 -9.24 12.63 3.37
CA SER A 55 -9.10 13.19 2.02
C SER A 55 -8.27 12.33 1.08
N TYR A 56 -7.50 11.36 1.60
CA TYR A 56 -6.62 10.49 0.82
C TYR A 56 -7.28 9.19 0.36
N PHE A 57 -8.51 8.91 0.78
CA PHE A 57 -9.21 7.66 0.44
C PHE A 57 -10.38 7.90 -0.50
N ALA A 58 -10.54 6.99 -1.46
CA ALA A 58 -11.77 6.84 -2.24
C ALA A 58 -12.95 6.50 -1.31
N ALA A 59 -14.18 6.68 -1.78
CA ALA A 59 -15.39 6.39 -0.99
C ALA A 59 -15.44 4.93 -0.51
N ARG A 60 -15.02 4.01 -1.38
CA ARG A 60 -14.88 2.57 -1.12
C ARG A 60 -13.41 2.19 -1.21
N VAL A 61 -12.93 1.43 -0.23
CA VAL A 61 -11.52 1.03 -0.13
C VAL A 61 -11.48 -0.48 0.03
N THR A 62 -10.71 -1.14 -0.83
CA THR A 62 -10.37 -2.55 -0.67
C THR A 62 -9.05 -2.66 0.07
N THR A 63 -9.05 -3.37 1.19
CA THR A 63 -7.86 -3.69 1.96
C THR A 63 -7.66 -5.19 1.97
N ASP A 64 -6.46 -5.63 1.60
CA ASP A 64 -6.02 -7.01 1.78
C ASP A 64 -5.08 -7.07 2.99
N TYR A 65 -5.65 -7.49 4.12
CA TYR A 65 -4.89 -7.78 5.34
C TYR A 65 -4.80 -9.28 5.62
N THR A 66 -5.02 -10.13 4.62
CA THR A 66 -5.01 -11.59 4.79
C THR A 66 -3.70 -12.10 5.37
N SER A 67 -2.56 -11.55 4.94
CA SER A 67 -1.25 -11.92 5.50
C SER A 67 -1.02 -11.41 6.93
N LEU A 68 -1.74 -10.38 7.39
CA LEU A 68 -1.54 -9.78 8.70
C LEU A 68 -2.46 -10.38 9.77
N PHE A 69 -3.73 -10.62 9.41
CA PHE A 69 -4.77 -11.06 10.33
C PHE A 69 -5.43 -12.39 9.94
N GLY A 70 -5.08 -12.97 8.79
CA GLY A 70 -5.85 -14.05 8.16
C GLY A 70 -7.12 -13.53 7.47
N GLY A 71 -8.01 -14.44 7.08
CA GLY A 71 -9.29 -14.10 6.43
C GLY A 71 -9.17 -13.83 4.94
N GLU A 72 -10.05 -12.95 4.44
CA GLU A 72 -10.19 -12.59 3.02
C GLU A 72 -10.04 -11.07 2.83
N ALA A 73 -9.68 -10.64 1.62
CA ALA A 73 -9.68 -9.22 1.27
C ALA A 73 -11.08 -8.61 1.44
N ALA A 74 -11.15 -7.42 2.03
CA ALA A 74 -12.40 -6.77 2.38
C ALA A 74 -12.55 -5.41 1.69
N THR A 75 -13.75 -5.10 1.22
CA THR A 75 -14.09 -3.75 0.73
C THR A 75 -15.00 -3.06 1.73
N SER A 76 -14.59 -1.89 2.21
CA SER A 76 -15.32 -1.11 3.20
C SER A 76 -15.53 0.33 2.74
N ASP A 77 -16.46 1.04 3.40
CA ASP A 77 -16.52 2.48 3.26
C ASP A 77 -15.29 3.08 3.92
N ARG A 78 -14.76 4.16 3.34
CA ARG A 78 -13.62 4.89 3.91
C ARG A 78 -13.77 5.18 5.40
N ASP A 79 -14.95 5.64 5.81
CA ASP A 79 -15.18 6.05 7.20
C ASP A 79 -15.15 4.83 8.14
N ALA A 80 -15.55 3.65 7.65
CA ALA A 80 -15.45 2.38 8.39
C ALA A 80 -14.00 1.87 8.49
N LEU A 81 -13.19 2.04 7.44
CA LEU A 81 -11.75 1.75 7.51
C LEU A 81 -11.03 2.66 8.51
N ILE A 82 -11.33 3.96 8.48
CA ILE A 82 -10.73 4.94 9.39
C ILE A 82 -11.17 4.71 10.84
N ALA A 83 -12.40 4.24 11.08
CA ALA A 83 -12.85 3.83 12.41
C ALA A 83 -12.03 2.64 12.95
N GLN A 84 -11.77 1.62 12.13
CA GLN A 84 -10.93 0.49 12.55
C GLN A 84 -9.51 0.92 12.96
N TRP A 85 -8.92 1.89 12.25
CA TRP A 85 -7.61 2.43 12.63
C TRP A 85 -7.65 3.27 13.91
N GLN A 86 -8.73 4.02 14.13
CA GLN A 86 -8.96 4.75 15.39
C GLN A 86 -9.09 3.82 16.60
N ASP A 87 -9.64 2.62 16.42
CA ASP A 87 -9.76 1.63 17.49
C ASP A 87 -8.42 0.90 17.74
N LEU A 88 -7.61 0.71 16.70
CA LEU A 88 -6.32 0.00 16.79
C LEU A 88 -5.19 0.86 17.36
N LEU A 89 -5.01 2.09 16.86
CA LEU A 89 -3.84 2.91 17.19
C LEU A 89 -3.70 3.35 18.66
N PRO A 90 -4.77 3.45 19.49
CA PRO A 90 -4.64 3.69 20.92
C PRO A 90 -3.89 2.59 21.68
N GLY A 91 -3.72 1.40 21.10
CA GLY A 91 -2.87 0.34 21.65
C GLY A 91 -1.37 0.66 21.65
N PHE A 92 -0.96 1.79 21.06
CA PHE A 92 0.41 2.27 21.00
C PHE A 92 0.53 3.70 21.55
N ASP A 93 1.61 3.98 22.28
CA ASP A 93 1.93 5.34 22.74
C ASP A 93 2.16 6.29 21.56
N ALA A 94 2.90 5.81 20.55
CA ALA A 94 3.14 6.50 19.28
C ALA A 94 3.44 5.50 18.16
N THR A 95 3.21 5.89 16.92
CA THR A 95 3.58 5.13 15.72
C THR A 95 4.44 5.97 14.78
N GLN A 96 5.23 5.29 13.96
CA GLN A 96 5.95 5.89 12.83
C GLN A 96 5.95 4.90 11.68
N HIS A 97 5.28 5.24 10.58
CA HIS A 97 5.31 4.45 9.35
C HIS A 97 6.49 4.89 8.48
N LEU A 98 7.59 4.15 8.53
CA LEU A 98 8.75 4.36 7.65
C LEU A 98 8.47 3.74 6.27
N ILE A 99 8.33 4.58 5.25
CA ILE A 99 8.10 4.16 3.87
C ILE A 99 9.35 4.43 3.04
N THR A 100 9.86 3.39 2.40
CA THR A 100 11.11 3.40 1.63
C THR A 100 11.00 2.36 0.51
N ASN A 101 11.93 2.38 -0.45
CA ASN A 101 11.99 1.41 -1.56
C ASN A 101 10.71 1.39 -2.43
N ILE A 102 10.08 2.55 -2.62
CA ILE A 102 8.85 2.66 -3.41
C ILE A 102 9.16 2.42 -4.90
N ILE A 103 8.46 1.45 -5.49
CA ILE A 103 8.40 1.24 -6.93
C ILE A 103 6.97 1.61 -7.37
N VAL A 104 6.85 2.43 -8.40
CA VAL A 104 5.55 2.86 -8.95
C VAL A 104 5.41 2.26 -10.34
N GLU A 105 4.39 1.44 -10.51
CA GLU A 105 4.00 0.86 -11.80
C GLU A 105 2.67 1.47 -12.23
N GLY A 106 2.61 1.96 -13.47
CA GLY A 106 1.38 2.44 -14.05
C GLY A 106 0.57 1.29 -14.64
N ALA A 107 -0.64 1.07 -14.16
CA ALA A 107 -1.64 0.39 -14.97
C ALA A 107 -1.99 1.36 -16.12
N GLY A 108 -1.40 1.13 -17.30
CA GLY A 108 -1.57 1.99 -18.46
C GLY A 108 -3.02 2.44 -18.61
N ASN A 109 -3.23 3.75 -18.66
CA ASN A 109 -4.54 4.31 -18.89
C ASN A 109 -4.77 4.38 -20.41
N ASP A 110 -5.46 3.39 -20.96
CA ASP A 110 -5.99 3.39 -22.32
C ASP A 110 -7.19 4.35 -22.47
N ARG A 111 -7.01 5.61 -22.06
CA ARG A 111 -7.83 6.73 -22.54
C ARG A 111 -7.44 7.02 -23.99
N GLY A 112 -8.05 6.28 -24.90
CA GLY A 112 -8.34 6.65 -26.29
C GLY A 112 -7.23 7.40 -27.03
N ARG A 113 -6.28 6.66 -27.61
CA ARG A 113 -5.50 7.16 -28.74
C ARG A 113 -6.48 7.40 -29.90
N SER A 114 -6.89 8.64 -30.13
CA SER A 114 -7.60 8.98 -31.36
C SER A 114 -6.71 8.62 -32.56
N PRO A 115 -7.24 7.95 -33.60
CA PRO A 115 -6.45 7.67 -34.80
C PRO A 115 -6.03 9.00 -35.46
N PRO A 116 -4.81 9.09 -36.01
CA PRO A 116 -4.34 10.31 -36.66
C PRO A 116 -5.24 10.64 -37.86
N LEU A 117 -5.68 11.90 -37.94
CA LEU A 117 -6.46 12.40 -39.08
C LEU A 117 -5.64 12.26 -40.38
N PRO A 118 -6.26 11.87 -41.50
CA PRO A 118 -5.57 11.72 -42.77
C PRO A 118 -5.02 13.08 -43.23
N ARG A 119 -3.74 13.10 -43.62
CA ARG A 119 -3.13 14.26 -44.26
C ARG A 119 -3.73 14.41 -45.66
N ARG A 120 -4.23 15.61 -45.95
CA ARG A 120 -4.64 16.03 -47.30
C ARG A 120 -3.44 16.21 -48.20
#